data_AF-A0A2V3HUH1-F1
#
_entry.id   AF-A0A2V3HUH1-F1
#
_cell.length_a   1.000
_cell.length_b   1.000
_cell.length_c   1.000
_cell.angle_alpha   90.00
_cell.angle_beta   90.00
_cell.angle_gamma   90.00
#
_symmetry.space_group_name_H-M   'P 1'
#
loop_
_entity.id
_entity.type
_entity.pdbx_description
1 polymer ?
#
loop_
_entity_poly.entity_id
_entity_poly.type
_entity_poly.pdbx_seq_one_letter_code
_entity_poly.pdbx_strand_id
1 'polypeptide(L)' 'MALDLATMRHGTTLLKRGFAKMQEGGVIMDVVTPEQAQVAEDAGATAVMALERVPADIRADGGVAR' A
#
# COMPACT_ATOMS: atom_id res chain seq x y z
N MET A 1 -34.23 -14.87 -3.74
CA MET A 1 -33.42 -14.29 -2.65
C MET A 1 -32.68 -13.10 -3.25
N ALA A 2 -33.08 -11.88 -2.90
CA ALA A 2 -32.40 -10.69 -3.40
C ALA A 2 -31.01 -10.60 -2.76
N LEU A 3 -29.96 -10.38 -3.56
CA LEU A 3 -28.61 -10.21 -3.06
C LEU A 3 -28.53 -8.84 -2.37
N ASP A 4 -28.34 -8.82 -1.05
CA ASP A 4 -28.16 -7.57 -0.31
C ASP A 4 -26.72 -7.08 -0.47
N LEU A 5 -26.52 -6.26 -1.51
CA LEU A 5 -25.24 -5.63 -1.83
C LEU A 5 -24.73 -4.72 -0.71
N ALA A 6 -25.59 -4.22 0.20
CA ALA A 6 -25.14 -3.35 1.30
C ALA A 6 -24.26 -4.13 2.28
N THR A 7 -24.58 -5.40 2.55
CA THR A 7 -23.77 -6.26 3.42
C THR A 7 -22.46 -6.72 2.80
N MET A 8 -22.34 -6.73 1.47
CA MET A 8 -21.13 -7.13 0.73
C MET A 8 -20.19 -5.97 0.40
N ARG A 9 -20.54 -4.72 0.76
CA ARG A 9 -19.69 -3.53 0.52
C ARG A 9 -18.37 -3.54 1.26
N HIS A 10 -18.23 -4.35 2.31
CA HIS A 10 -17.04 -4.40 3.14
C HIS A 10 -16.51 -5.82 3.27
N GLY A 11 -15.21 -5.99 2.99
CA GLY A 11 -14.53 -7.24 3.29
C GLY A 11 -14.60 -7.57 4.78
N THR A 12 -14.71 -8.87 5.09
CA THR A 12 -14.74 -9.36 6.46
C THR A 12 -13.42 -9.07 7.18
N THR A 13 -13.46 -8.99 8.51
CA THR A 13 -12.26 -8.79 9.34
C THR A 13 -11.23 -9.89 9.09
N LEU A 14 -11.69 -11.14 8.92
CA LEU A 14 -10.83 -12.27 8.63
C LEU A 14 -10.04 -12.06 7.33
N LEU A 15 -10.72 -11.62 6.27
CA LEU A 15 -10.08 -11.36 4.97
C LEU A 15 -9.04 -10.23 5.05
N LYS A 16 -9.41 -9.11 5.69
CA LYS A 16 -8.52 -7.94 5.84
C LYS A 16 -7.25 -8.28 6.63
N ARG A 17 -7.40 -9.03 7.73
CA ARG A 17 -6.26 -9.48 8.54
C ARG A 17 -5.42 -10.53 7.81
N GLY A 18 -6.07 -11.45 7.09
CA GLY A 18 -5.40 -12.46 6.27
C GLY A 18 -4.50 -11.83 5.21
N PHE A 19 -4.97 -10.79 4.53
CA PHE A 19 -4.15 -10.04 3.56
C PHE A 19 -2.92 -9.40 4.23
N ALA A 20 -3.09 -8.73 5.37
CA ALA A 20 -1.97 -8.13 6.09
C ALA A 20 -0.91 -9.17 6.53
N LYS A 21 -1.34 -10.41 6.83
CA LYS A 21 -0.44 -11.52 7.20
C LYS A 21 0.42 -12.03 6.04
N MET A 22 0.00 -11.85 4.79
CA MET A 22 0.81 -12.23 3.62
C MET A 22 2.06 -11.34 3.47
N GLN A 23 2.06 -10.14 4.07
CA GLN A 23 3.18 -9.20 4.02
C GLN A 23 4.20 -9.40 5.17
N GLU A 24 3.97 -10.37 6.07
CA GLU A 24 4.80 -10.60 7.25
C GLU A 24 6.20 -11.10 6.85
N GLY A 25 7.24 -10.53 7.47
CA GLY A 25 8.65 -10.84 7.15
C GLY A 25 9.19 -10.14 5.89
N GLY A 26 8.34 -9.39 5.19
CA GLY A 26 8.69 -8.62 4.00
C GLY A 26 9.15 -7.19 4.29
N VAL A 27 9.62 -6.52 3.23
CA VAL A 27 9.86 -5.07 3.21
C VAL A 27 8.85 -4.40 2.29
N ILE A 28 8.28 -3.28 2.72
CA ILE A 28 7.43 -2.40 1.91
C ILE A 28 8.23 -1.13 1.62
N MET A 29 8.40 -0.77 0.34
CA MET A 29 9.22 0.38 -0.06
C MET A 29 8.37 1.55 -0.55
N ASP A 30 8.70 2.76 -0.10
CA ASP A 30 8.13 4.01 -0.61
C ASP A 30 8.66 4.29 -2.03
N VAL A 31 7.75 4.55 -2.98
CA VAL A 31 8.09 4.84 -4.39
C VAL A 31 7.25 6.00 -4.93
N VAL A 32 7.84 6.79 -5.82
CA VAL A 32 7.17 7.95 -6.46
C VAL A 32 7.12 7.84 -7.99
N THR A 33 7.77 6.84 -8.60
CA THR A 33 7.68 6.57 -10.04
C THR A 33 7.54 5.07 -10.34
N PRO A 34 7.02 4.69 -11.53
CA PRO A 34 6.97 3.30 -11.96
C PRO A 34 8.34 2.61 -12.00
N GLU A 35 9.40 3.35 -12.36
CA GLU A 35 10.76 2.81 -12.43
C GLU A 35 11.27 2.45 -11.03
N GLN A 36 10.96 3.26 -10.02
CA GLN A 36 11.28 2.93 -8.63
C GLN A 36 10.50 1.70 -8.14
N ALA A 37 9.25 1.52 -8.59
CA ALA A 37 8.47 0.33 -8.26
C ALA A 37 9.12 -0.94 -8.84
N GLN A 38 9.64 -0.89 -10.07
CA GLN A 38 10.38 -2.01 -10.65
C GLN A 38 11.65 -2.32 -9.87
N VAL A 39 12.43 -1.30 -9.49
CA VAL A 39 13.64 -1.49 -8.66
C VAL A 39 13.30 -2.11 -7.30
N ALA A 40 12.19 -1.72 -6.69
CA ALA A 40 11.74 -2.28 -5.42
C ALA A 40 11.33 -3.76 -5.55
N GLU A 41 10.61 -4.11 -6.63
CA GLU A 41 10.25 -5.50 -6.95
C GLU A 41 11.52 -6.35 -7.17
N ASP A 42 12.46 -5.88 -7.99
CA ASP A 42 13.72 -6.56 -8.28
C ASP A 42 14.59 -6.75 -7.02
N ALA A 43 14.51 -5.82 -6.07
CA ALA A 43 15.18 -5.89 -4.78
C ALA A 43 14.50 -6.85 -3.77
N GLY A 44 13.35 -7.43 -4.12
CA GLY A 44 12.60 -8.37 -3.28
C GLY A 44 11.62 -7.73 -2.30
N ALA A 45 11.18 -6.49 -2.55
CA ALA A 45 10.10 -5.89 -1.75
C ALA A 45 8.80 -6.70 -1.91
N THR A 46 8.10 -6.94 -0.81
CA THR A 46 6.82 -7.69 -0.80
C THR A 46 5.64 -6.82 -1.21
N ALA A 47 5.79 -5.50 -1.10
CA ALA A 47 4.88 -4.50 -1.67
C ALA A 47 5.60 -3.16 -1.83
N VAL A 48 4.94 -2.23 -2.53
CA VAL A 48 5.34 -0.83 -2.61
C VAL A 48 4.25 0.07 -2.03
N MET A 49 4.67 1.19 -1.45
CA MET A 49 3.81 2.30 -1.05
C MET A 49 3.98 3.40 -2.09
N ALA A 50 2.94 3.68 -2.87
CA ALA A 50 2.99 4.74 -3.88
C ALA A 50 2.66 6.10 -3.24
N LEU A 51 3.53 7.08 -3.43
CA LEU A 51 3.37 8.45 -2.91
C LEU A 51 3.68 9.47 -4.01
N GLU A 52 3.23 10.71 -3.83
CA GLU A 52 3.64 11.83 -4.68
C GLU A 52 5.10 12.25 -4.43
N ARG A 53 5.53 12.18 -3.16
CA ARG A 53 6.88 12.54 -2.69
C ARG A 53 7.29 11.64 -1.54
N VAL A 54 8.59 11.40 -1.38
CA VAL A 54 9.09 10.61 -0.25
C VAL A 54 8.99 11.40 1.06
N PRO A 55 8.91 10.74 2.23
CA PRO A 55 8.75 11.42 3.51
C PRO A 55 9.85 12.44 3.85
N ALA A 56 11.07 12.27 3.32
CA ALA A 56 12.15 13.24 3.48
C ALA A 56 11.81 14.58 2.81
N ASP A 57 11.35 14.53 1.56
CA ASP A 57 10.98 15.71 0.77
C ASP A 57 9.74 16.38 1.35
N ILE A 58 8.73 15.60 1.76
CA ILE A 58 7.52 16.13 2.43
C ILE A 58 7.90 16.96 3.67
N ARG A 59 8.86 16.48 4.48
CA ARG A 59 9.31 17.20 5.68
C ARG A 59 10.12 18.46 5.34
N ALA A 60 10.92 18.42 4.27
CA ALA A 60 11.71 19.55 3.83
C ALA A 60 10.83 20.68 3.27
N ASP A 61 9.82 20.33 2.46
CA ASP A 61 8.92 21.28 1.82
C ASP A 61 7.84 21.82 2.77
N GLY A 62 7.46 21.01 3.77
CA GLY A 62 6.33 21.32 4.65
C GLY A 62 4.98 21.34 3.90
N GLY A 63 3.98 21.99 4.50
CA GLY A 63 2.65 22.11 3.91
C GLY A 63 1.82 20.82 3.97
N VAL A 64 0.86 20.69 3.04
CA VAL A 64 -0.07 19.55 2.99
C VAL A 64 0.45 18.50 2.02
N ALA A 65 0.81 17.32 2.54
CA ALA A 65 1.10 16.14 1.73
C ALA A 65 -0.20 15.57 1.13
N ARG A 66 -0.12 15.07 -0.10
CA ARG A 66 -1.22 14.42 -0.82
C ARG A 66 -0.74 13.10 -1.40
#